data_AF-A0A5C7UTK2-F1
#
_entry.id   AF-A0A5C7UTK2-F1
#
_cell.length_a   1.000
_cell.length_b   1.000
_cell.length_c   1.000
_cell.angle_alpha   90.00
_cell.angle_beta   90.00
_cell.angle_gamma   90.00
#
_symmetry.space_group_name_H-M   'P 1'
#
loop_
_entity.id
_entity.type
_entity.pdbx_description
1 polymer ?
#
loop_
_entity_poly.entity_id
_entity_poly.type
_entity_poly.pdbx_seq_one_letter_code
_entity_poly.pdbx_strand_id
1 'polypeptide(L)'
;MKINADEIYSKIIGAAEGAFEDGWDAVKTYAPAEFKKMSVQLAEIVENVALYEMDKTKGYSPETGKILFKMQKAACESVLVAVTHLTLTAVQKAINAILTTLKDIFGGVIATIV
;
A
#
# COMPACT_ATOMS: atom_id res chain seq x y z
N MET A 1 16.19 -9.92 -2.01
CA MET A 1 15.33 -9.39 -3.09
C MET A 1 15.23 -7.89 -2.86
N LYS A 2 15.44 -7.06 -3.88
CA LYS A 2 15.23 -5.61 -3.75
C LYS A 2 13.89 -5.28 -4.38
N ILE A 3 12.94 -4.82 -3.59
CA ILE A 3 11.60 -4.44 -4.07
C ILE A 3 11.70 -2.99 -4.54
N ASN A 4 11.31 -2.72 -5.78
CA ASN A 4 11.38 -1.36 -6.32
C ASN A 4 10.14 -0.55 -5.91
N ALA A 5 10.33 0.43 -5.03
CA ALA A 5 9.27 1.33 -4.58
C ALA A 5 8.63 2.12 -5.74
N ASP A 6 9.38 2.47 -6.79
CA ASP A 6 8.82 3.17 -7.96
C ASP A 6 7.89 2.27 -8.77
N GLU A 7 8.19 0.97 -8.84
CA GLU A 7 7.33 -0.01 -9.49
C GLU A 7 6.02 -0.17 -8.71
N ILE A 8 6.09 -0.32 -7.39
CA ILE A 8 4.91 -0.34 -6.52
C ILE A 8 4.09 0.94 -6.72
N TYR A 9 4.74 2.10 -6.71
CA TYR A 9 4.08 3.39 -6.88
C TYR A 9 3.31 3.49 -8.20
N SER A 10 3.93 3.13 -9.31
CA SER A 10 3.23 3.12 -10.61
C SER A 10 2.02 2.17 -10.62
N LYS A 11 2.10 1.01 -9.95
CA LYS A 11 0.95 0.09 -9.84
C LYS A 11 -0.15 0.65 -8.95
N ILE A 12 0.20 1.24 -7.80
CA ILE A 12 -0.75 1.85 -6.88
C ILE A 12 -1.50 3.00 -7.57
N ILE A 13 -0.79 3.88 -8.29
CA ILE A 13 -1.41 5.01 -8.99
C ILE A 13 -2.40 4.54 -10.04
N GLY A 14 -2.02 3.61 -10.91
CA GLY A 14 -2.92 3.11 -11.95
C GLY A 14 -4.16 2.42 -11.37
N ALA A 15 -3.99 1.65 -10.29
CA ALA A 15 -5.11 1.02 -9.60
C ALA A 15 -6.00 2.04 -8.87
N ALA A 16 -5.41 3.09 -8.30
CA ALA A 16 -6.15 4.14 -7.62
C ALA A 16 -6.98 4.98 -8.59
N GLU A 17 -6.41 5.38 -9.73
CA GLU A 17 -7.13 6.11 -10.78
C GLU A 17 -8.37 5.35 -11.23
N GLY A 18 -8.23 4.05 -11.48
CA GLY A 18 -9.35 3.19 -11.84
C GLY A 18 -10.37 2.99 -10.72
N ALA A 19 -9.93 2.92 -9.46
CA ALA A 19 -10.82 2.59 -8.35
C ALA A 19 -11.51 3.81 -7.71
N PHE A 20 -10.94 5.01 -7.85
CA PHE A 20 -11.60 6.25 -7.45
C PHE A 20 -12.60 6.74 -8.49
N GLU A 21 -12.48 6.34 -9.76
CA GLU A 21 -13.36 6.75 -10.86
C GLU A 21 -13.57 8.28 -10.85
N ASP A 22 -14.82 8.75 -10.81
CA ASP A 22 -15.20 10.17 -10.71
C ASP A 22 -14.64 10.88 -9.45
N GLY A 23 -14.29 10.10 -8.41
CA GLY A 23 -13.66 10.58 -7.19
C GLY A 23 -12.17 10.91 -7.34
N TRP A 24 -11.52 10.56 -8.45
CA TRP A 24 -10.08 10.78 -8.62
C TRP A 24 -9.71 12.27 -8.55
N ASP A 25 -10.51 13.12 -9.17
CA ASP A 25 -10.28 14.57 -9.17
C ASP A 25 -10.31 15.18 -7.77
N ALA A 26 -11.06 14.58 -6.84
CA ALA A 26 -11.11 15.01 -5.45
C ALA A 26 -9.85 14.64 -4.67
N VAL A 27 -9.10 13.61 -5.09
CA VAL A 27 -7.96 13.07 -4.33
C VAL A 27 -6.60 13.33 -5.00
N LYS A 28 -6.55 13.58 -6.32
CA LYS A 28 -5.31 13.61 -7.13
C LYS A 28 -4.25 14.63 -6.67
N THR A 29 -4.64 15.65 -5.91
CA THR A 29 -3.70 16.61 -5.32
C THR A 29 -2.86 16.00 -4.19
N TYR A 30 -3.41 15.03 -3.45
CA TYR A 30 -2.79 14.45 -2.25
C TYR A 30 -2.45 12.97 -2.40
N ALA A 31 -3.26 12.22 -3.16
CA ALA A 31 -3.12 10.80 -3.36
C ALA A 31 -1.74 10.38 -3.90
N PRO A 32 -1.12 11.08 -4.88
CA PRO A 32 0.21 10.74 -5.35
C PRO A 32 1.29 10.75 -4.26
N ALA A 33 1.28 11.76 -3.38
CA ALA A 33 2.26 11.84 -2.30
C ALA A 33 2.06 10.72 -1.28
N GLU A 34 0.81 10.46 -0.89
CA GLU A 34 0.46 9.40 0.05
C GLU A 34 0.78 8.00 -0.49
N PHE A 35 0.49 7.75 -1.76
CA PHE A 35 0.82 6.49 -2.42
C PHE A 35 2.32 6.30 -2.62
N LYS A 36 3.07 7.36 -2.89
CA LYS A 36 4.53 7.28 -2.94
C LYS A 36 5.11 6.87 -1.58
N LYS A 37 4.63 7.50 -0.50
CA LYS A 37 5.01 7.15 0.88
C LYS A 37 4.68 5.68 1.18
N MET A 38 3.46 5.26 0.88
CA MET A 38 3.00 3.87 1.09
C MET A 38 3.85 2.87 0.28
N SER A 39 4.29 3.24 -0.93
CA SER A 39 5.09 2.37 -1.79
C SER A 39 6.48 2.12 -1.22
N VAL A 40 7.13 3.17 -0.71
CA VAL A 40 8.44 3.05 -0.04
C VAL A 40 8.33 2.17 1.20
N GLN A 41 7.33 2.44 2.04
CA GLN A 41 7.14 1.67 3.28
C GLN A 41 6.78 0.22 3.00
N LEU A 42 5.96 -0.05 1.98
CA LEU A 42 5.64 -1.42 1.59
C LEU A 42 6.89 -2.15 1.11
N ALA A 43 7.74 -1.52 0.29
CA ALA A 43 9.00 -2.10 -0.13
C ALA A 43 9.88 -2.47 1.08
N GLU A 44 10.05 -1.57 2.03
CA GLU A 44 10.84 -1.81 3.24
C GLU A 44 10.27 -2.94 4.10
N ILE A 45 8.94 -2.98 4.29
CA ILE A 45 8.29 -4.05 5.06
C ILE A 45 8.53 -5.40 4.38
N VAL A 46 8.32 -5.48 3.07
CA VAL A 46 8.48 -6.72 2.30
C VAL A 46 9.92 -7.20 2.33
N GLU A 47 10.89 -6.30 2.17
CA GLU A 47 12.31 -6.65 2.26
C GLU A 47 12.67 -7.20 3.64
N ASN A 48 12.16 -6.58 4.72
CA ASN A 48 12.42 -7.06 6.09
C ASN A 48 11.72 -8.40 6.38
N VAL A 49 10.51 -8.62 5.88
CA VAL A 49 9.85 -9.93 6.03
C VAL A 49 10.56 -11.01 5.23
N ALA A 50 11.03 -10.69 4.02
CA ALA A 50 11.84 -11.62 3.23
C ALA A 50 13.15 -11.99 3.95
N LEU A 51 13.82 -11.03 4.59
CA LEU A 51 15.00 -11.30 5.42
C LEU A 51 14.69 -12.26 6.57
N TYR A 52 13.56 -12.07 7.26
CA TYR A 52 13.12 -12.96 8.34
C TYR A 52 12.74 -14.37 7.84
N GLU A 53 12.19 -14.48 6.63
CA GLU A 53 11.91 -15.78 6.02
C GLU A 53 13.19 -16.56 5.72
N MET A 54 14.26 -15.86 5.32
CA MET A 54 15.58 -16.46 5.10
C MET A 54 16.33 -16.75 6.40
N ASP A 55 16.22 -15.87 7.41
CA ASP A 55 16.94 -15.93 8.67
C ASP A 55 16.10 -15.30 9.79
N LYS A 56 15.57 -16.14 10.69
CA LYS A 56 14.65 -15.73 11.76
C LYS A 56 15.24 -14.74 12.77
N THR A 57 16.55 -14.49 12.73
CA THR A 57 17.24 -13.52 13.57
C THR A 57 17.33 -12.12 12.95
N LYS A 58 16.84 -11.94 11.72
CA LYS A 58 16.88 -10.68 10.96
C LYS A 58 15.48 -10.22 10.57
N GLY A 59 15.34 -8.93 10.29
CA GLY A 59 14.13 -8.36 9.72
C GLY A 59 12.90 -8.46 10.63
N TYR A 60 11.71 -8.57 10.03
CA TYR A 60 10.43 -8.59 10.73
C TYR A 60 9.72 -9.92 10.55
N SER A 61 9.08 -10.44 11.60
CA SER A 61 8.16 -11.55 11.40
C SER A 61 7.00 -11.14 10.48
N PRO A 62 6.35 -12.08 9.78
CA PRO A 62 5.17 -11.77 8.96
C PRO A 62 4.07 -11.08 9.76
N GLU A 63 3.89 -11.42 11.04
CA GLU A 63 2.92 -10.79 11.93
C GLU A 63 3.26 -9.31 12.18
N THR A 64 4.54 -9.00 12.43
CA THR A 64 5.00 -7.61 12.54
C THR A 64 4.80 -6.87 11.22
N GLY A 65 5.12 -7.50 10.09
CA GLY A 65 4.91 -6.93 8.76
C GLY A 65 3.44 -6.57 8.50
N LYS A 66 2.50 -7.47 8.85
CA LYS A 66 1.04 -7.21 8.78
C LYS A 66 0.61 -6.01 9.61
N ILE A 67 1.14 -5.88 10.83
CA ILE A 67 0.81 -4.76 11.71
C ILE A 67 1.31 -3.44 11.11
N LEU A 68 2.58 -3.40 10.69
CA LEU A 68 3.17 -2.22 10.04
C LEU A 68 2.38 -1.83 8.79
N PHE A 69 2.05 -2.79 7.95
CA PHE A 69 1.24 -2.57 6.76
C PHE A 69 -0.15 -1.99 7.12
N LYS A 70 -0.84 -2.56 8.10
CA LYS A 70 -2.14 -2.07 8.58
C LYS A 70 -2.05 -0.62 9.08
N MET A 71 -0.97 -0.25 9.77
CA MET A 71 -0.74 1.12 10.22
C MET A 71 -0.59 2.09 9.03
N GLN A 72 0.18 1.73 8.01
CA GLN A 72 0.36 2.60 6.84
C GLN A 72 -0.93 2.72 6.01
N LYS A 73 -1.68 1.63 5.87
CA LYS A 73 -3.02 1.64 5.25
C LYS A 73 -3.95 2.61 5.96
N ALA A 74 -4.05 2.49 7.30
CA ALA A 74 -4.92 3.37 8.10
C ALA A 74 -4.49 4.84 8.05
N ALA A 75 -3.17 5.10 8.03
CA ALA A 75 -2.65 6.47 7.90
C ALA A 75 -3.01 7.08 6.53
N CYS A 76 -2.82 6.33 5.44
CA CYS A 76 -3.21 6.75 4.09
C CYS A 76 -4.72 6.99 3.99
N GLU A 77 -5.55 6.07 4.49
CA GLU A 77 -7.01 6.23 4.57
C GLU A 77 -7.38 7.52 5.30
N SER A 78 -6.77 7.78 6.46
CA SER A 78 -7.09 8.95 7.28
C SER A 78 -6.75 10.25 6.56
N VAL A 79 -5.58 10.32 5.89
CA VAL A 79 -5.19 11.50 5.12
C VAL A 79 -6.17 11.73 3.97
N LEU A 80 -6.44 10.70 3.16
CA LEU A 80 -7.34 10.81 2.01
C LEU A 80 -8.77 11.18 2.43
N VAL A 81 -9.28 10.66 3.54
CA VAL A 81 -10.59 11.08 4.04
C VAL A 81 -10.56 12.52 4.57
N ALA A 82 -9.51 12.92 5.28
CA ALA A 82 -9.44 14.25 5.89
C ALA A 82 -9.28 15.39 4.87
N VAL A 83 -8.55 15.14 3.78
CA VAL A 83 -8.22 16.17 2.77
C VAL A 83 -9.17 16.19 1.58
N THR A 84 -10.18 15.31 1.56
CA THR A 84 -11.10 15.16 0.44
C THR A 84 -12.55 15.14 0.93
N HIS A 85 -13.51 15.37 0.05
CA HIS A 85 -14.94 15.24 0.39
C HIS A 85 -15.45 13.78 0.28
N LEU A 86 -14.56 12.82 0.04
CA LEU A 86 -14.96 11.43 -0.12
C LEU A 86 -15.30 10.80 1.22
N THR A 87 -16.33 9.96 1.21
CA THR A 87 -16.66 9.13 2.37
C THR A 87 -15.55 8.12 2.65
N LEU A 88 -15.38 7.74 3.92
CA LEU A 88 -14.45 6.68 4.32
C LEU A 88 -14.67 5.39 3.51
N THR A 89 -15.92 5.05 3.20
CA THR A 89 -16.27 3.88 2.39
C THR A 89 -15.69 3.96 0.97
N ALA A 90 -15.72 5.13 0.33
CA ALA A 90 -15.16 5.31 -1.02
C ALA A 90 -13.64 5.13 -1.01
N VAL A 91 -12.95 5.74 -0.03
CA VAL A 91 -11.50 5.60 0.15
C VAL A 91 -11.10 4.15 0.44
N GLN A 92 -11.84 3.46 1.30
CA GLN A 92 -11.59 2.05 1.62
C GLN A 92 -11.77 1.12 0.42
N LYS A 93 -12.79 1.35 -0.42
CA LYS A 93 -12.97 0.58 -1.66
C LYS A 93 -11.78 0.75 -2.60
N ALA A 94 -11.34 1.99 -2.80
CA ALA A 94 -10.21 2.27 -3.68
C ALA A 94 -8.91 1.63 -3.17
N ILE A 95 -8.62 1.78 -1.87
CA ILE A 95 -7.45 1.15 -1.26
C ILE A 95 -7.54 -0.38 -1.37
N ASN A 96 -8.69 -1.01 -1.12
CA ASN A 96 -8.82 -2.45 -1.28
C ASN A 96 -8.56 -2.92 -2.72
N ALA A 97 -9.00 -2.17 -3.75
CA ALA A 97 -8.70 -2.49 -5.15
C ALA A 97 -7.19 -2.41 -5.46
N ILE A 98 -6.52 -1.39 -4.92
CA ILE A 98 -5.07 -1.25 -4.98
C ILE A 98 -4.39 -2.47 -4.36
N LEU A 99 -4.82 -2.90 -3.17
CA LEU A 99 -4.22 -4.03 -2.47
C LEU A 99 -4.40 -5.35 -3.21
N THR A 100 -5.57 -5.59 -3.80
CA THR A 100 -5.80 -6.76 -4.67
C THR A 100 -4.83 -6.75 -5.84
N THR A 101 -4.66 -5.60 -6.50
CA THR A 101 -3.71 -5.44 -7.61
C THR A 101 -2.27 -5.77 -7.18
N LEU A 102 -1.86 -5.33 -5.99
CA LEU A 102 -0.52 -5.64 -5.45
C LEU A 102 -0.34 -7.14 -5.19
N LYS A 103 -1.36 -7.81 -4.65
CA LYS A 103 -1.31 -9.27 -4.43
C LYS A 103 -1.19 -10.03 -5.75
N ASP A 104 -1.98 -9.64 -6.75
CA ASP A 104 -2.04 -10.33 -8.04
C ASP A 104 -0.74 -10.16 -8.85
N ILE A 105 -0.13 -8.97 -8.79
CA ILE A 105 1.10 -8.67 -9.55
C ILE A 105 2.35 -9.24 -8.86
N PHE A 106 2.49 -9.05 -7.55
CA PHE A 106 3.74 -9.33 -6.87
C PHE A 106 3.77 -10.66 -6.10
N GLY A 107 2.61 -11.22 -5.73
CA GLY A 107 2.51 -12.48 -5.00
C GLY A 107 3.45 -12.57 -3.77
N GLY A 108 3.97 -13.77 -3.50
CA GLY A 108 5.09 -14.00 -2.58
C GLY A 108 4.91 -13.39 -1.18
N VAL A 109 5.97 -12.73 -0.69
CA VAL A 109 6.01 -12.08 0.64
C VAL A 109 4.99 -10.93 0.76
N ILE A 110 4.61 -10.28 -0.34
CA ILE A 110 3.54 -9.27 -0.30
C ILE A 110 2.20 -9.91 0.10
N ALA A 111 1.88 -11.09 -0.43
CA ALA A 111 0.65 -11.79 -0.09
C ALA A 111 0.60 -12.25 1.38
N THR A 112 1.75 -12.36 2.05
CA THR A 112 1.79 -12.74 3.47
C THR A 112 1.50 -11.58 4.41
N ILE A 113 1.59 -10.32 3.95
CA ILE A 113 1.40 -9.13 4.78
C ILE A 113 0.17 -8.28 4.41
N VAL A 114 -0.30 -8.35 3.16
CA VAL A 114 -1.44 -7.58 2.64
C VAL A 114 -2.73 -8.39 2.65
#